data_AF-A0A558IM42-F1
#
_entry.id   AF-A0A558IM42-F1
#
_cell.length_a   1.000
_cell.length_b   1.000
_cell.length_c   1.000
_cell.angle_alpha   90.00
_cell.angle_beta   90.00
_cell.angle_gamma   90.00
#
_symmetry.space_group_name_H-M   'P 1'
#
loop_
_entity.id
_entity.type
_entity.pdbx_description
1 polymer ?
#
loop_
_entity_poly.entity_id
_entity_poly.type
_entity_poly.pdbx_seq_one_letter_code
_entity_poly.pdbx_strand_id
1 'polypeptide(L)'
;MTDYRAIMFALVAGNRSWNQIRADLGVSKSTIDKGSRVVRDHQIDARGIAGLSNAQLEELFPDNRRRNDAEFLAPDFKKVAERMVSGKRVTLKVAHAKYLKLPVGTGQRHYSYRQYCSLFEHYVDVHQLSAQLNHDPGDELMVDWSGDGMVVVDPVSGPTPGKWTRRGLAMLLWSV
;
A
#
# COMPACT_ATOMS: atom_id res chain seq x y z
N MET A 1 -9.01 -0.56 20.23
CA MET A 1 -8.87 0.91 20.31
C MET A 1 -8.23 1.23 21.65
N THR A 2 -7.24 2.10 21.71
CA THR A 2 -6.56 2.43 22.98
C THR A 2 -7.48 3.26 23.87
N ASP A 3 -7.71 2.82 25.11
CA ASP A 3 -8.48 3.61 26.08
C ASP A 3 -7.59 4.68 26.74
N TYR A 4 -7.50 5.85 26.10
CA TYR A 4 -6.73 6.97 26.62
C TYR A 4 -7.31 7.54 27.93
N ARG A 5 -8.61 7.40 28.18
CA ARG A 5 -9.24 7.87 29.42
C ARG A 5 -8.71 7.07 30.62
N ALA A 6 -8.67 5.74 30.50
CA ALA A 6 -8.12 4.87 31.54
C ALA A 6 -6.64 5.16 31.83
N ILE A 7 -5.83 5.41 30.79
CA ILE A 7 -4.41 5.77 30.94
C ILE A 7 -4.26 7.08 31.70
N MET A 8 -5.01 8.12 31.33
CA MET A 8 -4.93 9.44 31.97
C MET A 8 -5.35 9.38 33.45
N PHE A 9 -6.40 8.61 33.78
CA PHE A 9 -6.79 8.40 35.18
C PHE A 9 -5.68 7.73 35.99
N ALA A 10 -5.01 6.71 35.43
CA ALA A 10 -3.91 6.04 36.10
C ALA A 10 -2.70 6.97 36.33
N LEU A 11 -2.44 7.88 35.38
CA LEU A 11 -1.37 8.88 35.48
C LEU A 11 -1.68 9.95 36.54
N VAL A 12 -2.90 10.50 36.56
CA VAL A 12 -3.32 11.51 37.54
C VAL A 12 -3.41 10.94 38.95
N ALA A 13 -3.81 9.68 39.11
CA ALA A 13 -3.83 9.02 40.41
C ALA A 13 -2.42 8.92 41.06
N GLY A 14 -1.35 8.92 40.26
CA GLY A 14 0.04 9.00 40.74
C GLY A 14 0.54 7.80 41.56
N ASN A 15 -0.29 6.77 41.74
CA ASN A 15 -0.01 5.62 42.60
C ASN A 15 0.55 4.39 41.86
N ARG A 16 0.72 4.48 40.53
CA ARG A 16 1.23 3.39 39.69
C ARG A 16 2.47 3.83 38.91
N SER A 17 3.46 2.96 38.86
CA SER A 17 4.60 3.10 37.96
C SER A 17 4.17 2.86 36.51
N TRP A 18 4.94 3.38 35.56
CA TRP A 18 4.69 3.17 34.14
C TRP A 18 4.67 1.70 33.73
N ASN A 19 5.49 0.85 34.37
CA ASN A 19 5.49 -0.59 34.10
C ASN A 19 4.21 -1.27 34.59
N GLN A 20 3.64 -0.82 35.71
CA GLN A 20 2.35 -1.32 36.20
C GLN A 20 1.21 -0.88 35.29
N ILE A 21 1.14 0.40 34.91
CA ILE A 21 0.13 0.90 33.95
C ILE A 21 0.17 0.11 32.64
N ARG A 22 1.38 -0.21 32.17
CA ARG A 22 1.61 -1.03 30.98
C ARG A 22 1.04 -2.44 31.12
N ALA A 23 1.28 -3.08 32.25
CA ALA A 23 0.81 -4.44 32.53
C ALA A 23 -0.71 -4.47 32.71
N ASP A 24 -1.27 -3.52 33.46
CA ASP A 24 -2.69 -3.45 33.80
C ASP A 24 -3.57 -3.16 32.57
N LEU A 25 -3.11 -2.27 31.69
CA LEU A 25 -3.89 -1.80 30.53
C LEU A 25 -3.44 -2.42 29.19
N GLY A 26 -2.37 -3.23 29.18
CA GLY A 26 -1.84 -3.85 27.96
C GLY A 26 -1.32 -2.86 26.91
N VAL A 27 -0.93 -1.65 27.33
CA VAL A 27 -0.52 -0.56 26.43
C VAL A 27 1.00 -0.50 26.25
N SER A 28 1.50 0.29 25.30
CA SER A 28 2.95 0.49 25.14
C SER A 28 3.45 1.69 25.98
N LYS A 29 4.76 1.77 26.26
CA LYS A 29 5.35 2.93 26.95
C LYS A 29 5.16 4.23 26.16
N SER A 30 5.23 4.18 24.82
CA SER A 30 4.99 5.37 23.99
C SER A 30 3.53 5.81 24.02
N THR A 31 2.58 4.90 24.22
CA THR A 31 1.17 5.23 24.45
C THR A 31 0.98 5.95 25.78
N ILE A 32 1.64 5.48 26.85
CA ILE A 32 1.63 6.13 28.17
C ILE A 32 2.27 7.52 28.09
N ASP A 33 3.40 7.67 27.39
CA ASP A 33 4.06 8.96 27.18
C ASP A 33 3.13 9.99 26.51
N LYS A 34 2.40 9.59 25.47
CA LYS A 34 1.38 10.44 24.83
C LYS A 34 0.32 10.90 25.83
N GLY A 35 -0.23 9.97 26.63
CA GLY A 35 -1.21 10.31 27.67
C GLY A 35 -0.63 11.27 28.72
N SER A 36 0.61 11.04 29.16
CA SER A 36 1.29 11.89 30.14
C SER A 36 1.54 13.30 29.61
N ARG A 37 1.85 13.43 28.32
CA ARG A 37 2.03 14.74 27.68
C ARG A 37 0.72 15.53 27.67
N VAL A 38 -0.38 14.91 27.26
CA VAL A 38 -1.70 15.56 27.24
C VAL A 38 -2.12 16.01 28.65
N VAL A 39 -1.99 15.15 29.65
CA VAL A 39 -2.31 15.49 31.05
C VAL A 39 -1.49 16.69 31.53
N ARG A 40 -0.19 16.73 31.21
CA ARG A 40 0.70 17.81 31.61
C ARG A 40 0.42 19.11 30.87
N ASP A 41 0.30 19.06 29.55
CA ASP A 41 0.20 20.23 28.68
C ASP A 41 -1.15 20.95 28.87
N HIS A 42 -2.22 20.19 29.12
CA HIS A 42 -3.56 20.73 29.38
C HIS A 42 -3.90 20.83 30.88
N GLN A 43 -2.98 20.45 31.76
CA GLN A 43 -3.15 20.45 33.23
C GLN A 43 -4.46 19.79 33.69
N ILE A 44 -4.85 18.68 33.06
CA ILE A 44 -6.14 18.03 33.29
C ILE A 44 -6.09 17.21 34.58
N ASP A 45 -7.01 17.48 35.49
CA ASP A 45 -7.21 16.71 36.71
C ASP A 45 -8.24 15.58 36.53
N ALA A 46 -8.46 14.77 37.57
CA ALA A 46 -9.38 13.63 37.50
C ALA A 46 -10.82 14.05 37.15
N ARG A 47 -11.26 15.24 37.58
CA ARG A 47 -12.58 15.78 37.23
C ARG A 47 -12.64 16.19 35.77
N GLY A 48 -11.60 16.85 35.26
CA GLY A 48 -11.46 17.19 33.85
C GLY A 48 -11.50 15.96 32.95
N ILE A 49 -10.79 14.89 33.30
CA ILE A 49 -10.80 13.63 32.54
C ILE A 49 -12.21 13.01 32.46
N ALA A 50 -12.95 13.04 33.58
CA ALA A 50 -14.32 12.53 33.63
C ALA A 50 -15.29 13.36 32.76
N GLY A 51 -15.06 14.66 32.65
CA GLY A 51 -15.88 15.58 31.86
C GLY A 51 -15.60 15.60 30.36
N LEU A 52 -14.47 15.03 29.90
CA LEU A 52 -14.17 14.96 28.47
C LEU A 52 -15.19 14.09 27.76
N SER A 53 -15.76 14.58 26.66
CA SER A 53 -16.55 13.75 25.73
C SER A 53 -15.65 12.85 24.87
N ASN A 54 -16.23 11.83 24.23
CA ASN A 54 -15.47 10.97 23.30
C ASN A 54 -14.92 11.77 22.10
N ALA A 55 -15.63 12.79 21.62
CA ALA A 55 -15.16 13.65 20.54
C ALA A 55 -13.91 14.46 20.95
N GLN A 56 -13.89 15.00 22.17
CA GLN A 56 -12.72 15.71 22.70
C GLN A 56 -11.55 14.77 22.94
N LEU A 57 -11.79 13.52 23.35
CA LEU A 57 -10.74 12.50 23.46
C LEU A 57 -10.12 12.16 22.09
N GLU A 58 -10.93 12.03 21.05
CA GLU A 58 -10.44 11.80 19.67
C GLU A 58 -9.63 13.01 19.16
N GLU A 59 -10.00 14.23 19.54
CA GLU A 59 -9.23 15.45 19.20
C GLU A 59 -7.89 15.53 19.93
N LEU A 60 -7.83 15.12 21.20
CA LEU A 60 -6.59 15.08 21.99
C LEU A 60 -5.64 13.96 21.56
N PHE A 61 -6.20 12.86 21.04
CA PHE A 61 -5.44 11.69 20.58
C PHE A 61 -5.80 11.33 19.15
N PRO A 62 -5.49 12.22 18.18
CA PRO A 62 -5.84 11.98 16.79
C PRO A 62 -5.12 10.72 16.33
N ASP A 63 -5.88 9.74 15.82
CA ASP A 63 -5.29 8.60 15.14
C ASP A 63 -4.74 9.10 13.81
N ASN A 64 -3.46 9.50 13.79
CA ASN A 64 -2.78 9.95 12.58
C ASN A 64 -2.72 8.88 11.47
N ARG A 65 -3.20 7.65 11.73
CA ARG A 65 -3.41 6.61 10.72
C ARG A 65 -4.74 6.80 9.97
N ARG A 66 -5.75 7.39 10.61
CA ARG A 66 -6.99 7.82 9.95
C ARG A 66 -6.64 9.04 9.10
N ARG A 67 -6.48 8.83 7.81
CA ARG A 67 -6.29 9.92 6.85
C ARG A 67 -7.60 10.70 6.75
N ASN A 68 -7.52 12.02 6.78
CA ASN A 68 -8.65 12.85 6.40
C ASN A 68 -8.89 12.67 4.91
N ASP A 69 -9.83 11.80 4.53
CA ASP A 69 -10.19 11.59 3.13
C ASP A 69 -10.68 12.91 2.47
N ALA A 70 -11.19 13.84 3.27
CA ALA A 70 -11.56 15.19 2.81
C ALA A 70 -10.36 16.04 2.33
N GLU A 71 -9.14 15.75 2.79
CA GLU A 71 -7.91 16.48 2.40
C GLU A 71 -7.42 16.08 1.00
N PHE A 72 -7.85 14.91 0.49
CA PHE A 72 -7.36 14.39 -0.78
C PHE A 72 -8.46 14.25 -1.81
N LEU A 73 -8.12 14.55 -3.06
CA LEU A 73 -9.04 14.31 -4.17
C LEU A 73 -9.18 12.81 -4.42
N ALA A 74 -10.36 12.24 -4.19
CA ALA A 74 -10.62 10.83 -4.46
C ALA A 74 -10.47 10.50 -5.96
N PRO A 75 -9.64 9.52 -6.36
CA PRO A 75 -9.58 9.07 -7.75
C PRO A 75 -10.80 8.21 -8.14
N ASP A 76 -11.25 8.34 -9.37
CA ASP A 76 -12.25 7.44 -9.96
C ASP A 76 -11.58 6.12 -10.41
N PHE A 77 -11.40 5.19 -9.48
CA PHE A 77 -10.75 3.91 -9.76
C PHE A 77 -11.57 2.96 -10.62
N LYS A 78 -12.90 3.08 -10.62
CA LYS A 78 -13.76 2.30 -11.51
C LYS A 78 -13.39 2.58 -12.96
N LYS A 79 -13.34 3.86 -13.34
CA LYS A 79 -12.97 4.29 -14.70
C LYS A 79 -11.53 3.92 -15.05
N VAL A 80 -10.63 3.93 -14.07
CA VAL A 80 -9.23 3.50 -14.27
C VAL A 80 -9.17 2.01 -14.58
N ALA A 81 -9.88 1.18 -13.81
CA ALA A 81 -9.95 -0.27 -14.01
C ALA A 81 -10.56 -0.64 -15.36
N GLU A 82 -11.71 -0.04 -15.73
CA GLU A 82 -12.36 -0.25 -17.04
C GLU A 82 -11.41 0.07 -18.21
N ARG A 83 -10.60 1.13 -18.07
CA ARG A 83 -9.62 1.51 -19.08
C ARG A 83 -8.43 0.56 -19.16
N MET A 84 -8.05 -0.05 -18.04
CA MET A 84 -6.96 -1.04 -18.00
C MET A 84 -7.36 -2.37 -18.63
N VAL A 85 -8.62 -2.78 -18.46
CA VAL A 85 -9.16 -3.99 -19.12
C VAL A 85 -9.28 -3.79 -20.63
N SER A 86 -9.76 -2.63 -21.08
CA SER A 86 -10.04 -2.37 -22.51
C SER A 86 -8.84 -1.88 -23.33
N GLY A 87 -7.80 -1.34 -22.68
CA GLY A 87 -6.74 -0.59 -23.36
C GLY A 87 -5.39 -1.28 -23.41
N LYS A 88 -4.81 -1.42 -24.62
CA LYS A 88 -3.37 -1.75 -24.77
C LYS A 88 -2.52 -0.62 -24.17
N ARG A 89 -1.66 -0.93 -23.19
CA ARG A 89 -0.63 -0.06 -22.59
C ARG A 89 -1.12 1.03 -21.61
N VAL A 90 -2.24 0.83 -20.91
CA VAL A 90 -2.63 1.72 -19.81
C VAL A 90 -1.92 1.31 -18.52
N THR A 91 -0.97 2.11 -18.05
CA THR A 91 -0.27 1.87 -16.78
C THR A 91 -0.83 2.76 -15.66
N LEU A 92 -0.69 2.32 -14.41
CA LEU A 92 -1.05 3.14 -13.24
C LEU A 92 -0.31 4.48 -13.21
N LYS A 93 0.95 4.51 -13.69
CA LYS A 93 1.73 5.74 -13.81
C LYS A 93 1.09 6.75 -14.77
N VAL A 94 0.57 6.29 -15.92
CA VAL A 94 -0.15 7.14 -16.87
C VAL A 94 -1.49 7.60 -16.29
N ALA A 95 -2.20 6.73 -15.56
CA ALA A 95 -3.44 7.08 -14.88
C ALA A 95 -3.20 8.15 -13.80
N HIS A 96 -2.15 8.00 -12.99
CA HIS A 96 -1.74 8.97 -11.97
C HIS A 96 -1.38 10.32 -12.58
N ALA A 97 -0.60 10.35 -13.67
CA ALA A 97 -0.26 11.59 -14.37
C ALA A 97 -1.49 12.34 -14.92
N LYS A 98 -2.56 11.63 -15.28
CA LYS A 98 -3.84 12.24 -15.66
C LYS A 98 -4.62 12.73 -14.45
N TYR A 99 -4.60 11.97 -13.36
CA TYR A 99 -5.22 12.34 -12.09
C TYR A 99 -4.65 13.65 -11.52
N LEU A 100 -3.33 13.87 -11.63
CA LEU A 100 -2.68 15.13 -11.22
C LEU A 100 -3.16 16.37 -11.99
N LYS A 101 -3.83 16.20 -13.14
CA LYS A 101 -4.39 17.30 -13.94
C LYS A 101 -5.84 17.64 -13.56
N LEU A 102 -6.47 16.84 -12.69
CA LEU A 102 -7.82 17.11 -12.23
C LEU A 102 -7.83 18.31 -11.29
N PRO A 103 -8.85 19.18 -11.35
CA PRO A 103 -8.99 20.27 -10.42
C PRO A 103 -9.16 19.74 -8.99
N VAL A 104 -8.53 20.39 -8.04
CA VAL A 104 -8.66 20.10 -6.60
C VAL A 104 -9.52 21.18 -5.95
N GLY A 105 -10.36 20.77 -4.98
CA GLY A 105 -11.10 21.72 -4.14
C GLY A 105 -10.18 22.55 -3.24
N THR A 106 -10.72 23.58 -2.61
CA THR A 106 -9.97 24.43 -1.67
C THR A 106 -9.43 23.59 -0.51
N GLY A 107 -8.10 23.60 -0.32
CA GLY A 107 -7.41 22.82 0.71
C GLY A 107 -7.19 21.34 0.36
N GLN A 108 -7.68 20.87 -0.80
CA GLN A 108 -7.44 19.50 -1.25
C GLN A 108 -6.13 19.36 -2.01
N ARG A 109 -5.54 18.17 -1.91
CA ARG A 109 -4.32 17.80 -2.61
C ARG A 109 -4.49 16.48 -3.36
N HIS A 110 -3.63 16.26 -4.35
CA HIS A 110 -3.56 14.97 -5.00
C HIS A 110 -2.81 13.95 -4.13
N TYR A 111 -3.19 12.69 -4.22
CA TYR A 111 -2.40 11.59 -3.68
C TYR A 111 -1.04 11.49 -4.37
N SER A 112 0.00 11.18 -3.60
CA SER A 112 1.30 10.77 -4.15
C SER A 112 1.15 9.49 -4.98
N TYR A 113 2.08 9.24 -5.90
CA TYR A 113 2.04 8.04 -6.75
C TYR A 113 1.95 6.74 -5.93
N ARG A 114 2.74 6.63 -4.85
CA ARG A 114 2.72 5.44 -3.97
C ARG A 114 1.36 5.23 -3.31
N GLN A 115 0.74 6.31 -2.81
CA GLN A 115 -0.59 6.24 -2.19
C GLN A 115 -1.67 5.90 -3.22
N TYR A 116 -1.57 6.46 -4.42
CA TYR A 116 -2.47 6.17 -5.53
C TYR A 116 -2.44 4.67 -5.90
N CYS A 117 -1.24 4.07 -6.04
CA CYS A 117 -1.13 2.63 -6.30
C CYS A 117 -1.73 1.79 -5.19
N SER A 118 -1.40 2.09 -3.93
CA SER A 118 -1.94 1.35 -2.78
C SER A 118 -3.47 1.43 -2.68
N LEU A 119 -4.06 2.59 -2.99
CA LEU A 119 -5.52 2.74 -3.03
C LEU A 119 -6.15 1.99 -4.21
N PHE A 120 -5.48 1.94 -5.36
CA PHE A 120 -5.94 1.16 -6.51
C PHE A 120 -5.85 -0.34 -6.27
N GLU A 121 -4.76 -0.84 -5.66
CA GLU A 121 -4.63 -2.24 -5.24
C GLU A 121 -5.76 -2.62 -4.28
N HIS A 122 -6.01 -1.79 -3.26
CA HIS A 122 -7.13 -2.00 -2.36
C HIS A 122 -8.48 -2.04 -3.08
N TYR A 123 -8.69 -1.15 -4.06
CA TYR A 123 -9.88 -1.16 -4.90
C TYR A 123 -10.00 -2.49 -5.70
N VAL A 124 -8.91 -2.96 -6.32
CA VAL A 124 -8.88 -4.23 -7.04
C VAL A 124 -9.22 -5.41 -6.12
N ASP A 125 -8.68 -5.44 -4.91
CA ASP A 125 -8.93 -6.50 -3.93
C ASP A 125 -10.40 -6.52 -3.48
N VAL A 126 -10.94 -5.37 -3.08
CA VAL A 126 -12.33 -5.23 -2.61
C VAL A 126 -13.33 -5.59 -3.72
N HIS A 127 -13.01 -5.26 -4.97
CA HIS A 127 -13.85 -5.54 -6.12
C HIS A 127 -13.51 -6.85 -6.84
N GLN A 128 -12.58 -7.65 -6.31
CA GLN A 128 -12.14 -8.93 -6.88
C GLN A 128 -11.80 -8.85 -8.38
N LEU A 129 -11.13 -7.77 -8.79
CA LEU A 129 -10.78 -7.52 -10.20
C LEU A 129 -9.51 -8.27 -10.64
N SER A 130 -8.91 -9.04 -9.75
CA SER A 130 -7.78 -9.92 -10.04
C SER A 130 -8.26 -11.17 -10.76
N ALA A 131 -7.92 -11.32 -12.04
CA ALA A 131 -8.14 -12.57 -12.76
C ALA A 131 -7.06 -13.58 -12.37
N GLN A 132 -7.47 -14.77 -11.94
CA GLN A 132 -6.57 -15.89 -11.79
C GLN A 132 -6.28 -16.48 -13.18
N LEU A 133 -5.02 -16.48 -13.59
CA LEU A 133 -4.58 -17.24 -14.75
C LEU A 133 -4.38 -18.68 -14.30
N ASN A 134 -5.22 -19.58 -14.79
CA ASN A 134 -5.04 -21.02 -14.60
C ASN A 134 -4.18 -21.53 -15.76
N HIS A 135 -3.05 -22.15 -15.42
CA HIS A 135 -2.18 -22.83 -16.37
C HIS A 135 -2.22 -24.31 -16.05
N ASP A 136 -2.61 -25.13 -17.02
CA ASP A 136 -2.47 -26.57 -16.91
C ASP A 136 -1.00 -26.94 -17.15
N PRO A 137 -0.36 -27.76 -16.29
CA PRO A 137 1.02 -28.16 -16.48
C PRO A 137 1.25 -28.81 -17.86
N GLY A 138 2.17 -28.27 -18.64
CA GLY A 138 2.50 -28.75 -19.99
C GLY A 138 1.63 -28.18 -21.12
N ASP A 139 0.63 -27.37 -20.83
CA ASP A 139 -0.29 -26.79 -21.83
C ASP A 139 0.31 -25.56 -22.53
N GLU A 140 1.19 -24.82 -21.84
CA GLU A 140 1.96 -23.71 -22.40
C GLU A 140 3.45 -23.83 -22.04
N LEU A 141 4.34 -23.68 -23.03
CA LEU A 141 5.79 -23.65 -22.86
C LEU A 141 6.33 -22.27 -23.23
N MET A 142 6.87 -21.57 -22.23
CA MET A 142 7.56 -20.30 -22.45
C MET A 142 9.04 -20.55 -22.76
N VAL A 143 9.50 -20.12 -23.93
CA VAL A 143 10.91 -20.22 -24.33
C VAL A 143 11.55 -18.85 -24.20
N ASP A 144 12.47 -18.70 -23.25
CA ASP A 144 13.34 -17.53 -23.16
C ASP A 144 14.70 -17.82 -23.81
N TRP A 145 15.25 -16.81 -24.48
CA TRP A 145 16.51 -16.93 -25.24
C TRP A 145 17.54 -16.02 -24.59
N SER A 146 18.67 -16.58 -24.17
CA SER A 146 19.79 -15.82 -23.63
C SER A 146 21.07 -16.15 -24.41
N GLY A 147 21.87 -15.13 -24.71
CA GLY A 147 23.14 -15.23 -25.42
C GLY A 147 23.24 -14.41 -26.71
N ASP A 148 24.47 -14.21 -27.17
CA ASP A 148 24.76 -13.61 -28.48
C ASP A 148 24.35 -14.56 -29.62
N GLY A 149 24.07 -14.00 -30.79
CA GLY A 149 23.69 -14.81 -31.96
C GLY A 149 24.78 -15.81 -32.33
N MET A 150 24.45 -17.10 -32.31
CA MET A 150 25.37 -18.18 -32.69
C MET A 150 25.48 -18.30 -34.21
N VAL A 151 26.69 -18.58 -34.71
CA VAL A 151 26.94 -18.97 -36.10
C VAL A 151 26.97 -20.49 -36.17
N VAL A 152 26.01 -21.08 -36.88
CA VAL A 152 25.96 -22.51 -37.16
C VAL A 152 26.47 -22.77 -38.57
N VAL A 153 27.40 -23.70 -38.73
CA VAL A 153 27.95 -24.14 -40.02
C VAL A 153 27.46 -25.55 -40.29
N ASP A 154 26.80 -25.75 -41.42
CA ASP A 154 26.39 -27.07 -41.89
C ASP A 154 27.63 -27.85 -42.40
N PRO A 155 27.92 -29.05 -41.86
CA PRO A 155 29.08 -29.84 -42.26
C PRO A 155 29.03 -30.36 -43.70
N VAL A 156 27.86 -30.37 -44.35
CA VAL A 156 27.68 -30.87 -45.72
C VAL A 156 27.76 -29.75 -46.77
N SER A 157 27.15 -28.59 -46.48
CA SER A 157 27.07 -27.47 -47.43
C SER A 157 28.09 -26.34 -47.20
N GLY A 158 28.83 -26.37 -46.08
CA GLY A 158 29.83 -25.35 -45.73
C GLY A 158 29.20 -24.04 -45.22
N PRO A 159 30.03 -23.02 -44.91
CA PRO A 159 29.54 -21.79 -44.31
C PRO A 159 28.66 -21.00 -45.28
N THR A 160 27.35 -21.00 -45.07
CA THR A 160 26.45 -20.09 -45.76
C THR A 160 26.52 -18.71 -45.09
N PRO A 161 26.75 -17.59 -45.82
CA PRO A 161 26.77 -16.25 -45.24
C PRO A 161 25.33 -15.78 -45.00
N GLY A 162 24.66 -16.37 -44.02
CA GLY A 162 23.34 -15.99 -43.56
C GLY A 162 23.37 -15.80 -42.06
N LYS A 163 23.12 -14.58 -41.57
CA LYS A 163 22.78 -14.37 -40.16
C LYS A 163 21.42 -15.04 -39.94
N TRP A 164 21.41 -16.21 -39.31
CA TRP A 164 20.17 -16.86 -38.90
C TRP A 164 19.48 -15.96 -37.86
N THR A 165 18.42 -15.28 -38.27
CA THR A 165 17.56 -14.50 -37.38
C THR A 165 16.55 -15.44 -36.73
N ARG A 166 16.69 -15.64 -35.40
CA ARG A 166 15.72 -16.22 -34.46
C ARG A 166 14.66 -17.18 -35.06
N ARG A 167 15.10 -18.18 -35.84
CA ARG A 167 14.25 -19.31 -36.23
C ARG A 167 15.12 -20.56 -36.22
N GLY A 168 15.04 -21.31 -35.13
CA GLY A 168 15.48 -22.70 -35.09
C GLY A 168 16.51 -23.05 -33.99
N LEU A 169 16.00 -23.78 -33.00
CA LEU A 169 16.64 -24.81 -32.17
C LEU A 169 17.87 -24.48 -31.29
N ALA A 170 17.64 -24.44 -29.97
CA ALA A 170 18.26 -25.34 -28.99
C ALA A 170 17.44 -25.34 -27.69
N MET A 171 17.23 -26.52 -27.10
CA MET A 171 16.24 -26.83 -26.07
C MET A 171 16.92 -26.95 -24.70
N LEU A 172 16.51 -26.14 -23.73
CA LEU A 172 16.74 -26.39 -22.31
C LEU A 172 15.36 -26.49 -21.65
N LEU A 173 14.96 -27.72 -21.37
CA LEU A 173 13.73 -28.05 -20.65
C LEU A 173 13.97 -27.85 -19.16
N TRP A 174 13.27 -26.90 -18.56
CA TRP A 174 12.92 -26.97 -17.13
C TRP A 174 11.41 -27.18 -17.06
N SER A 175 11.00 -28.31 -16.51
CA SER A 175 9.60 -28.53 -16.11
C SER A 175 9.31 -27.70 -14.87
N VAL A 176 8.22 -26.95 -14.90
CA VAL A 176 7.59 -26.33 -13.72
C VAL A 176 6.75 -27.37 -13.01
#